data_AF-A0A946ERL9-F1
#
_entry.id   AF-A0A946ERL9-F1
#
_cell.length_a   1.000
_cell.length_b   1.000
_cell.length_c   1.000
_cell.angle_alpha   90.00
_cell.angle_beta   90.00
_cell.angle_gamma   90.00
#
_symmetry.space_group_name_H-M   'P 1'
#
loop_
_entity.id
_entity.type
_entity.pdbx_description
1 polymer ?
#
loop_
_entity_poly.entity_id
_entity_poly.type
_entity_poly.pdbx_seq_one_letter_code
_entity_poly.pdbx_strand_id
1 'polypeptide(L)'
;MAKSASSSNHPWSIKGISEDARAVAKEAAAREGITMGEWLTRAISRAGGGEAPEMAVSIPDETAEEIAGKEVEATTLRDEIARRVREAEDRMVGLIGPLEEVITEMSRRLEVLEGGGQYEPQEPSELPRPRPELPGIELD
;
A
#
# COMPACT_ATOMS: atom_id res chain seq x y z
N MET A 1 -42.84 -0.48 -14.83
CA MET A 1 -42.25 -1.60 -14.07
C MET A 1 -40.76 -1.64 -14.37
N ALA A 2 -39.93 -1.08 -13.50
CA ALA A 2 -38.47 -1.07 -13.65
C ALA A 2 -37.88 -2.15 -12.75
N LYS A 3 -37.12 -3.09 -13.32
CA LYS A 3 -36.51 -4.21 -12.61
C LYS A 3 -35.06 -3.85 -12.28
N SER A 4 -34.76 -3.68 -11.00
CA SER A 4 -33.44 -3.29 -10.49
C SER A 4 -32.42 -4.40 -10.69
N ALA A 5 -31.32 -4.10 -11.36
CA ALA A 5 -30.14 -4.97 -11.44
C ALA A 5 -29.27 -4.75 -10.20
N SER A 6 -28.99 -5.82 -9.45
CA SER A 6 -28.07 -5.83 -8.31
C SER A 6 -26.64 -5.54 -8.79
N SER A 7 -26.14 -4.33 -8.54
CA SER A 7 -24.79 -3.89 -8.87
C SER A 7 -23.81 -4.27 -7.75
N SER A 8 -23.35 -5.52 -7.75
CA SER A 8 -22.23 -5.94 -6.92
C SER A 8 -21.49 -7.14 -7.53
N ASN A 9 -20.93 -7.00 -8.74
CA ASN A 9 -19.80 -7.82 -9.14
C ASN A 9 -19.23 -7.36 -10.47
N HIS A 10 -17.91 -7.23 -10.55
CA HIS A 10 -17.25 -7.00 -11.83
C HIS A 10 -17.60 -8.14 -12.81
N PRO A 11 -17.89 -7.84 -14.10
CA PRO A 11 -18.22 -8.86 -15.08
C PRO A 11 -16.99 -9.73 -15.36
N TRP A 12 -17.02 -10.96 -14.89
CA TRP A 12 -16.02 -11.97 -15.19
C TRP A 12 -16.35 -12.64 -16.52
N SER A 13 -15.31 -12.95 -17.31
CA SER A 13 -15.43 -13.61 -18.60
C SER A 13 -14.87 -15.03 -18.52
N ILE A 14 -15.69 -16.03 -18.86
CA ILE A 14 -15.31 -17.44 -18.84
C ILE A 14 -14.82 -17.85 -20.25
N LYS A 15 -13.53 -18.18 -20.37
CA LYS A 15 -12.93 -18.66 -21.62
C LYS A 15 -13.08 -20.18 -21.77
N GLY A 16 -13.24 -20.66 -23.01
CA GLY A 16 -13.21 -22.10 -23.32
C GLY A 16 -14.57 -22.81 -23.43
N ILE A 17 -15.70 -22.11 -23.27
CA ILE A 17 -17.03 -22.68 -23.48
C ILE A 17 -17.34 -22.71 -24.98
N SER A 18 -17.54 -23.90 -25.56
CA SER A 18 -17.93 -24.11 -26.96
C SER A 18 -19.33 -23.54 -27.27
N GLU A 19 -19.60 -23.25 -28.53
CA GLU A 19 -20.90 -22.69 -28.95
C GLU A 19 -22.06 -23.62 -28.62
N ASP A 20 -21.89 -24.93 -28.84
CA ASP A 20 -22.90 -25.94 -28.52
C ASP A 20 -23.21 -25.97 -27.01
N ALA A 21 -22.17 -25.90 -26.16
CA ALA A 21 -22.36 -25.89 -24.71
C ALA A 21 -23.11 -24.63 -24.24
N ARG A 22 -22.87 -23.48 -24.87
CA ARG A 22 -23.62 -22.23 -24.59
C ARG A 22 -25.08 -22.35 -25.01
N ALA A 23 -25.34 -22.97 -26.17
CA ALA A 23 -26.70 -23.19 -26.67
C ALA A 23 -27.50 -24.09 -25.73
N VAL A 24 -26.90 -25.20 -25.28
CA VAL A 24 -27.51 -26.13 -24.32
C VAL A 24 -27.81 -25.45 -22.99
N ALA A 25 -26.86 -24.66 -22.45
CA ALA A 25 -27.08 -23.90 -21.23
C ALA A 25 -28.22 -22.88 -21.38
N LYS A 26 -28.30 -22.21 -22.53
CA LYS A 26 -29.32 -21.20 -22.80
C LYS A 26 -30.71 -21.82 -22.91
N GLU A 27 -30.81 -22.96 -23.59
CA GLU A 27 -32.06 -23.71 -23.69
C GLU A 27 -32.48 -24.25 -22.32
N ALA A 28 -31.54 -24.72 -21.50
CA ALA A 28 -31.83 -25.20 -20.16
C ALA A 28 -32.34 -24.10 -19.23
N ALA A 29 -31.73 -22.92 -19.26
CA ALA A 29 -32.23 -21.75 -18.54
C ALA A 29 -33.64 -21.34 -19.03
N ALA A 30 -33.85 -21.32 -20.36
CA ALA A 30 -35.14 -20.97 -20.95
C ALA A 30 -36.25 -21.98 -20.58
N ARG A 31 -35.93 -23.28 -20.53
CA ARG A 31 -36.86 -24.35 -20.12
C ARG A 31 -37.27 -24.24 -18.67
N GLU A 32 -36.35 -23.78 -17.81
CA GLU A 32 -36.62 -23.53 -16.39
C GLU A 32 -37.27 -22.16 -16.13
N GLY A 33 -37.41 -21.31 -17.15
CA GLY A 33 -38.00 -19.97 -17.03
C GLY A 33 -37.16 -18.97 -16.23
N ILE A 34 -35.88 -19.27 -16.02
CA ILE A 34 -34.94 -18.47 -15.22
C ILE A 34 -33.85 -17.83 -16.09
N THR A 35 -33.10 -16.90 -15.51
CA THR A 35 -31.98 -16.27 -16.23
C THR A 35 -30.81 -17.24 -16.38
N MET A 36 -29.97 -17.03 -17.41
CA MET A 36 -28.75 -17.83 -17.62
C MET A 36 -27.82 -17.80 -16.39
N GLY A 37 -27.69 -16.65 -15.74
CA GLY A 37 -26.83 -16.51 -14.56
C GLY A 37 -27.34 -17.33 -13.38
N GLU A 38 -28.65 -17.27 -13.11
CA GLU A 38 -29.30 -18.04 -12.04
C GLU A 38 -29.27 -19.54 -12.31
N TRP A 39 -29.50 -19.94 -13.57
CA TRP A 39 -29.35 -21.32 -14.00
C TRP A 39 -27.93 -21.83 -13.81
N LEU A 40 -26.92 -21.05 -14.18
CA LEU A 40 -25.51 -21.40 -14.01
C LEU A 40 -25.13 -21.55 -12.53
N THR A 41 -25.56 -20.61 -11.68
CA THR A 41 -25.37 -20.71 -10.23
C THR A 41 -25.93 -22.02 -9.70
N ARG A 42 -27.17 -22.36 -10.07
CA ARG A 42 -27.83 -23.62 -9.66
C ARG A 42 -27.11 -24.87 -10.18
N ALA A 43 -26.67 -24.84 -11.44
CA ALA A 43 -25.95 -25.94 -12.07
C ALA A 43 -24.60 -26.22 -11.39
N ILE A 44 -23.85 -25.16 -11.06
CA ILE A 44 -22.58 -25.26 -10.33
C ILE A 44 -22.81 -25.80 -8.91
N SER A 45 -23.81 -25.29 -8.19
CA SER A 45 -24.17 -25.79 -6.86
C SER A 45 -24.53 -27.28 -6.87
N ARG A 46 -25.32 -27.74 -7.84
CA ARG A 46 -25.69 -29.16 -7.97
C ARG A 46 -24.49 -30.06 -8.27
N ALA A 47 -23.57 -29.60 -9.12
CA ALA A 47 -22.39 -30.38 -9.52
C ALA A 47 -21.31 -30.43 -8.42
N GLY A 48 -21.23 -29.40 -7.57
CA GLY A 48 -20.21 -29.26 -6.53
C GLY A 48 -20.39 -30.13 -5.28
N GLY A 49 -21.46 -30.91 -5.17
CA GLY A 49 -21.73 -31.81 -4.03
C GLY A 49 -21.91 -31.12 -2.67
N GLY A 50 -21.77 -29.79 -2.60
CA GLY A 50 -22.20 -28.99 -1.48
C GLY A 50 -23.67 -28.66 -1.66
N GLU A 51 -24.48 -28.89 -0.62
CA GLU A 51 -25.49 -27.90 -0.27
C GLU A 51 -24.78 -26.54 -0.28
N ALA A 52 -24.81 -25.85 -1.43
CA ALA A 52 -24.78 -24.41 -1.40
C ALA A 52 -25.85 -24.03 -0.38
N PRO A 53 -25.54 -23.19 0.62
CA PRO A 53 -26.56 -22.81 1.58
C PRO A 53 -27.75 -22.41 0.74
N GLU A 54 -28.93 -22.94 1.07
CA GLU A 54 -30.19 -22.34 0.66
C GLU A 54 -30.24 -20.95 1.31
N MET A 55 -29.35 -20.05 0.90
CA MET A 55 -29.70 -18.69 0.68
C MET A 55 -30.64 -18.74 -0.53
N ALA A 56 -31.86 -19.24 -0.28
CA ALA A 56 -32.99 -18.40 -0.57
C ALA A 56 -32.53 -17.02 -0.12
N VAL A 57 -32.22 -16.16 -1.09
CA VAL A 57 -32.17 -14.73 -0.80
C VAL A 57 -33.61 -14.44 -0.40
N SER A 58 -33.94 -14.73 0.86
CA SER A 58 -34.85 -13.92 1.63
C SER A 58 -34.21 -12.57 1.50
N ILE A 59 -34.60 -11.84 0.45
CA ILE A 59 -34.51 -10.41 0.43
C ILE A 59 -35.26 -10.08 1.73
N PRO A 60 -34.58 -9.71 2.82
CA PRO A 60 -35.30 -9.14 3.93
C PRO A 60 -36.05 -7.99 3.26
N ASP A 61 -37.33 -7.82 3.56
CA ASP A 61 -38.04 -6.60 3.17
C ASP A 61 -37.38 -5.46 3.96
N GLU A 62 -36.17 -5.09 3.55
CA GLU A 62 -35.35 -4.05 4.12
C GLU A 62 -36.13 -2.79 3.81
N THR A 63 -36.78 -2.27 4.83
CA THR A 63 -37.54 -1.04 4.74
C THR A 63 -36.62 0.05 4.16
N ALA A 64 -37.21 1.01 3.44
CA ALA A 64 -36.43 2.13 2.87
C ALA A 64 -35.60 2.87 3.93
N GLU A 65 -35.99 2.84 5.21
CA GLU A 65 -35.24 3.37 6.35
C GLU A 65 -33.97 2.56 6.68
N GLU A 66 -33.99 1.23 6.55
CA GLU A 66 -32.81 0.39 6.82
C GLU A 66 -31.76 0.51 5.70
N ILE A 67 -32.21 0.58 4.44
CA ILE A 67 -31.32 0.81 3.29
C ILE A 67 -30.69 2.21 3.39
N ALA A 68 -31.50 3.23 3.71
CA ALA A 68 -31.00 4.59 3.93
C ALA A 68 -30.01 4.65 5.10
N GLY A 69 -30.27 3.92 6.19
CA GLY A 69 -29.36 3.83 7.34
C GLY A 69 -27.99 3.23 6.96
N LYS A 70 -27.98 2.12 6.23
CA LYS A 70 -26.74 1.46 5.76
C LYS A 70 -25.97 2.33 4.77
N GLU A 71 -26.67 3.07 3.90
CA GLU A 71 -26.03 3.99 2.95
C GLU A 71 -25.40 5.20 3.66
N VAL A 72 -26.08 5.77 4.65
CA VAL A 72 -25.51 6.81 5.51
C VAL A 72 -24.28 6.28 6.26
N GLU A 73 -24.35 5.08 6.84
CA GLU A 73 -23.21 4.47 7.53
C GLU A 73 -22.02 4.16 6.60
N ALA A 74 -22.30 3.74 5.36
CA ALA A 74 -21.26 3.56 4.35
C ALA A 74 -20.62 4.89 3.93
N THR A 75 -21.40 5.97 3.86
CA THR A 75 -20.88 7.32 3.56
C THR A 75 -20.03 7.86 4.69
N THR A 76 -20.45 7.71 5.95
CA THR A 76 -19.68 8.17 7.11
C THR A 76 -18.38 7.39 7.26
N LEU A 77 -18.40 6.07 7.06
CA LEU A 77 -17.19 5.25 7.07
C LEU A 77 -16.22 5.66 5.96
N ARG A 78 -16.73 5.92 4.75
CA ARG A 78 -15.91 6.40 3.62
C ARG A 78 -15.27 7.75 3.95
N ASP A 79 -16.03 8.66 4.53
CA ASP A 79 -15.53 9.98 4.92
C ASP A 79 -14.47 9.89 6.02
N GLU A 80 -14.65 8.98 6.98
CA GLU A 80 -13.65 8.74 8.02
C GLU A 80 -12.35 8.15 7.46
N ILE A 81 -12.44 7.19 6.54
CA ILE A 81 -11.27 6.64 5.85
C ILE A 81 -10.57 7.74 5.06
N ALA A 82 -11.33 8.53 4.29
CA ALA A 82 -10.77 9.62 3.50
C ALA A 82 -10.09 10.68 4.38
N ARG A 83 -10.64 10.98 5.57
CA ARG A 83 -10.02 11.85 6.56
C ARG A 83 -8.71 11.26 7.08
N ARG A 84 -8.71 9.99 7.48
CA ARG A 84 -7.50 9.30 7.99
C ARG A 84 -6.39 9.23 6.94
N VAL A 85 -6.73 9.01 5.68
CA VAL A 85 -5.75 9.01 4.57
C VAL A 85 -5.12 10.39 4.43
N ARG A 86 -5.93 11.46 4.36
CA ARG A 86 -5.40 12.83 4.29
C ARG A 86 -4.51 13.17 5.48
N GLU A 87 -4.91 12.81 6.70
CA GLU A 87 -4.09 13.02 7.90
C GLU A 87 -2.75 12.25 7.85
N ALA A 88 -2.74 11.05 7.25
CA ALA A 88 -1.52 10.30 7.05
C ALA A 88 -0.63 10.94 5.96
N GLU A 89 -1.22 11.41 4.87
CA GLU A 89 -0.54 12.13 3.79
C GLU A 89 0.11 13.42 4.29
N ASP A 90 -0.64 14.26 5.02
CA ASP A 90 -0.12 15.50 5.60
C ASP A 90 1.05 15.22 6.56
N ARG A 91 0.95 14.15 7.36
CA ARG A 91 2.05 13.72 8.24
C ARG A 91 3.28 13.30 7.44
N MET A 92 3.11 12.52 6.37
CA MET A 92 4.22 12.08 5.52
C MET A 92 4.89 13.26 4.81
N VAL A 93 4.10 14.17 4.24
CA VAL A 93 4.61 15.38 3.60
C VAL A 93 5.38 16.26 4.60
N GLY A 94 4.87 16.37 5.83
CA GLY A 94 5.54 17.11 6.90
C GLY A 94 6.90 16.53 7.32
N LEU A 95 7.17 15.25 7.05
CA LEU A 95 8.45 14.60 7.38
C LEU A 95 9.54 14.81 6.33
N ILE A 96 9.19 15.22 5.10
CA ILE A 96 10.16 15.36 4.00
C ILE A 96 11.21 16.42 4.33
N GLY A 97 10.79 17.61 4.77
CA GLY A 97 11.72 18.70 5.11
C GLY A 97 12.69 18.34 6.26
N PRO A 98 12.20 17.88 7.42
CA PRO A 98 13.07 17.45 8.51
C PRO A 98 14.03 16.32 8.11
N LEU A 99 13.60 15.40 7.24
CA LEU A 99 14.47 14.35 6.73
C LEU A 99 15.60 14.91 5.86
N GLU A 100 15.31 15.89 5.00
CA GLU A 100 16.32 16.59 4.19
C GLU A 100 17.35 17.33 5.06
N GLU A 101 16.90 17.97 6.14
CA GLU A 101 17.79 18.61 7.12
C GLU A 101 18.72 17.60 7.80
N VAL A 102 18.16 16.46 8.24
CA VAL A 102 18.96 15.39 8.87
C VAL A 102 19.97 14.79 7.89
N ILE A 103 19.58 14.55 6.63
CA ILE A 103 20.50 14.04 5.60
C ILE A 103 21.62 15.04 5.35
N THR A 104 21.30 16.33 5.23
CA THR A 104 22.29 17.40 5.01
C THR A 104 23.29 17.48 6.18
N GLU A 105 22.80 17.40 7.41
CA GLU A 105 23.66 17.39 8.60
C GLU A 105 24.54 16.13 8.66
N MET A 106 24.00 14.96 8.32
CA MET A 106 24.79 13.72 8.26
C MET A 106 25.88 13.80 7.19
N SER A 107 25.56 14.31 5.99
CA SER A 107 26.56 14.53 4.92
C SER A 107 27.68 15.46 5.38
N ARG A 108 27.34 16.59 6.03
CA ARG A 108 28.34 17.52 6.57
C ARG A 108 29.23 16.86 7.63
N ARG A 109 28.65 16.07 8.53
CA ARG A 109 29.42 15.32 9.54
C ARG A 109 30.35 14.29 8.92
N LEU A 110 29.88 13.58 7.88
CA LEU A 110 30.71 12.63 7.14
C LEU A 110 31.87 13.33 6.44
N GLU A 111 31.64 14.47 5.77
CA GLU A 111 32.70 15.26 5.16
C GLU A 111 33.76 15.72 6.17
N VAL A 112 33.35 16.12 7.38
CA VAL A 112 34.27 16.49 8.47
C VAL A 112 35.07 15.29 8.98
N LEU A 113 34.43 14.13 9.13
CA LEU A 113 35.10 12.89 9.56
C LEU A 113 36.05 12.35 8.48
N GLU A 114 35.67 12.43 7.21
CA GLU A 114 36.50 12.04 6.07
C GLU A 114 37.68 13.02 5.87
N GLY A 115 37.45 14.33 6.05
CA GLY A 115 38.49 15.36 5.98
C GLY A 115 39.50 15.33 7.15
N GLY A 116 39.10 14.82 8.31
CA GLY A 116 39.98 14.59 9.46
C GLY A 116 40.86 13.33 9.33
N GLY A 117 40.59 12.46 8.37
CA GLY A 117 41.36 11.25 8.08
C GLY A 117 42.71 11.51 7.39
N GLN A 118 42.95 12.73 6.90
CA GLN A 118 44.24 13.18 6.35
C GLN A 118 44.94 14.17 7.31
N TYR A 119 45.00 13.85 8.60
CA TYR A 119 46.05 14.43 9.44
C TYR A 119 47.29 13.55 9.32
N GLU A 120 48.09 13.81 8.28
CA GLU A 120 49.46 13.31 8.23
C GLU A 120 50.23 14.05 9.34
N PRO A 121 50.73 13.35 10.39
CA PRO A 121 51.52 14.01 11.42
C PRO A 121 52.73 14.62 10.73
N GLN A 122 52.79 15.94 10.66
CA GLN A 122 54.01 16.65 10.32
C GLN A 122 55.00 16.26 11.41
N GLU A 123 55.94 15.37 11.10
CA GLU A 123 57.05 15.09 12.01
C GLU A 123 57.68 16.44 12.39
N PRO A 124 57.87 16.72 13.69
CA PRO A 124 58.45 17.97 14.11
C PRO A 124 59.86 18.06 13.51
N SER A 125 59.98 18.95 12.52
CA SER A 125 61.24 19.42 11.92
C SER A 125 62.33 19.46 13.00
N GLU A 126 63.36 18.64 12.83
CA GLU A 126 64.54 18.61 13.69
C GLU A 126 65.00 20.04 14.01
N LEU A 127 64.97 20.38 15.30
CA LEU A 127 65.58 21.60 15.81
C LEU A 127 67.04 21.68 15.35
N PRO A 128 67.51 22.82 14.81
CA PRO A 128 68.89 22.95 14.40
C PRO A 128 69.80 22.76 15.62
N ARG A 129 70.73 21.81 15.53
CA ARG A 129 71.67 21.50 16.61
C ARG A 129 72.38 22.77 17.09
N PRO A 130 72.44 23.04 18.40
CA PRO A 130 73.16 24.20 18.91
C PRO A 130 74.65 24.08 18.58
N ARG A 131 75.21 25.20 18.13
CA ARG A 131 76.62 25.37 17.74
C ARG A 131 77.52 25.12 18.95
N PRO A 132 78.66 24.40 18.82
CA PRO A 132 79.52 24.13 19.98
C PRO A 132 80.11 25.42 20.53
N GLU A 133 79.96 25.64 21.84
CA GLU A 133 80.57 26.76 22.56
C GLU A 133 82.09 26.56 22.67
N LEU A 134 82.84 27.62 22.37
CA LEU A 134 84.31 27.68 22.49
C LEU A 134 84.72 27.76 23.97
N PRO A 135 85.93 27.29 24.33
CA PRO A 135 86.33 27.24 25.72
C PRO A 135 86.82 28.60 26.24
N GLY A 136 86.48 28.87 27.50
CA GLY A 136 87.24 29.73 28.41
C GLY A 136 86.82 31.19 28.46
N ILE A 137 86.55 31.68 29.67
CA ILE A 137 87.42 32.60 30.41
C ILE A 137 86.94 32.59 31.88
N GLU A 138 87.78 32.07 32.78
CA GLU A 138 87.67 32.28 34.23
C GLU A 138 87.98 33.73 34.55
N LEU A 139 87.19 34.36 35.42
CA LEU A 139 87.58 35.56 36.15
C LEU A 139 87.02 35.47 37.58
N ASP A 140 87.94 35.14 38.50
CA ASP A 140 88.04 35.39 39.95
C ASP A 140 86.76 35.61 40.80
#